data_AF-A0A6B3G9H9-F1
#
_entry.id   AF-A0A6B3G9H9-F1
#
_cell.length_a   1.000
_cell.length_b   1.000
_cell.length_c   1.000
_cell.angle_alpha   90.00
_cell.angle_beta   90.00
_cell.angle_gamma   90.00
#
_symmetry.space_group_name_H-M   'P 1'
#
loop_
_entity.id
_entity.type
_entity.pdbx_description
1 polymer ?
#
loop_
_entity_poly.entity_id
_entity_poly.type
_entity_poly.pdbx_seq_one_letter_code
_entity_poly.pdbx_strand_id
1 'polypeptide(L)' 'MGEHTAPLFPQEVIDEYAALGIDLPALFSAGHLGERMGVTIVEAAADRVVGTMP' A
#
# COMPACT_ATOMS: atom_id res chain seq x y z
N MET A 1 17.85 -3.23 -0.38
CA MET A 1 16.97 -3.64 -1.50
C MET A 1 16.00 -4.66 -0.93
N GLY A 2 15.02 -4.20 -0.16
CA GLY A 2 13.98 -5.05 0.40
C GLY A 2 12.83 -5.08 -0.60
N GLU A 3 12.42 -6.27 -1.01
CA GLU A 3 11.24 -6.45 -1.84
C GLU A 3 9.99 -6.08 -1.02
N HIS A 4 9.57 -4.83 -1.13
CA HIS A 4 8.28 -4.41 -0.57
C HIS A 4 7.19 -5.07 -1.43
N THR A 5 6.49 -6.05 -0.86
CA THR A 5 5.26 -6.54 -1.49
C THR A 5 4.26 -5.39 -1.46
N ALA A 6 3.95 -4.84 -2.63
CA ALA A 6 2.96 -3.78 -2.72
C ALA A 6 1.61 -4.32 -2.20
N PRO A 7 0.91 -3.58 -1.33
CA PRO A 7 -0.40 -4.00 -0.88
C PRO A 7 -1.35 -4.12 -2.08
N LEU A 8 -2.30 -5.05 -1.98
CA LEU A 8 -3.36 -5.15 -2.98
C LEU A 8 -4.27 -3.94 -2.85
N PHE A 9 -4.24 -3.08 -3.88
CA PHE A 9 -5.19 -1.98 -4.04
C PHE A 9 -6.28 -2.38 -5.05
N PRO A 10 -7.54 -1.97 -4.84
CA PRO A 10 -8.57 -2.09 -5.87
C PRO A 10 -8.13 -1.37 -7.17
N GLN A 11 -8.35 -2.00 -8.32
CA GLN A 11 -7.90 -1.47 -9.61
C GLN A 11 -8.48 -0.08 -9.92
N GLU A 12 -9.74 0.17 -9.56
CA GLU A 12 -10.39 1.49 -9.70
C GLU A 12 -9.62 2.60 -8.98
N VAL A 13 -9.11 2.31 -7.78
CA VAL A 13 -8.32 3.26 -7.00
C VAL A 13 -6.96 3.50 -7.65
N ILE A 14 -6.31 2.44 -8.17
CA ILE A 14 -5.06 2.60 -8.92
C ILE A 14 -5.27 3.51 -10.14
N ASP A 15 -6.34 3.27 -10.89
CA ASP A 15 -6.65 4.00 -12.12
C ASP A 15 -6.99 5.48 -11.83
N GLU A 16 -7.72 5.76 -10.74
CA GLU A 16 -8.04 7.12 -10.31
C GLU A 16 -6.78 7.92 -9.94
N TYR A 17 -5.87 7.32 -9.17
CA TYR A 17 -4.60 7.98 -8.81
C TYR A 17 -3.65 8.09 -10.01
N ALA A 18 -3.61 7.09 -10.89
CA ALA A 18 -2.81 7.13 -12.12
C ALA A 18 -3.27 8.25 -13.06
N ALA A 19 -4.57 8.53 -13.14
CA ALA A 19 -5.12 9.65 -13.90
C ALA A 19 -4.65 11.02 -13.37
N LEU A 20 -4.27 11.09 -12.10
CA LEU A 20 -3.67 12.27 -11.45
C LEU A 20 -2.12 12.30 -11.56
N GLY A 21 -1.51 11.31 -12.25
CA GLY A 21 -0.06 11.15 -12.37
C GLY A 21 0.61 10.61 -11.11
N ILE A 22 -0.15 9.99 -10.21
CA ILE A 22 0.32 9.50 -8.93
C ILE A 22 0.53 7.98 -8.98
N ASP A 23 1.75 7.55 -8.70
CA ASP A 23 2.08 6.13 -8.45
C ASP A 23 1.72 5.78 -7.00
N LEU A 24 0.47 5.33 -6.82
CA LEU A 24 -0.09 5.02 -5.51
C LEU A 24 0.70 3.91 -4.78
N PRO A 25 1.09 2.77 -5.42
CA PRO A 25 1.99 1.79 -4.82
C PRO A 25 3.33 2.37 -4.36
N ALA A 26 3.95 3.24 -5.15
CA ALA A 26 5.24 3.84 -4.79
C ALA A 26 5.14 4.91 -3.68
N LEU A 27 4.03 5.64 -3.62
CA LEU A 27 3.78 6.65 -2.58
C LEU A 27 3.26 6.07 -1.27
N PHE A 28 2.81 4.82 -1.27
CA PHE A 28 2.22 4.20 -0.08
C PHE A 28 3.25 4.00 1.03
N SER A 29 3.32 5.01 1.90
CA SER A 29 4.33 5.14 2.96
C SER A 29 4.18 4.08 4.06
N ALA A 30 3.01 3.45 4.17
CA ALA A 30 2.77 2.40 5.16
C ALA A 30 3.57 1.11 4.86
N GLY A 31 4.14 0.94 3.66
CA GLY A 31 5.17 -0.08 3.43
C GLY A 31 6.40 0.14 4.32
N HIS A 32 6.99 1.34 4.27
CA HIS A 32 8.21 1.64 5.02
C HIS A 32 7.96 1.91 6.52
N LEU A 33 6.84 2.57 6.86
CA LEU A 33 6.45 2.78 8.25
C LEU A 33 6.00 1.47 8.91
N GLY A 34 5.21 0.65 8.20
CA GLY A 34 4.76 -0.65 8.68
C GLY A 34 5.93 -1.58 8.97
N GLU A 35 6.93 -1.64 8.08
CA GLU A 35 8.13 -2.45 8.30
C GLU A 35 8.89 -2.06 9.56
N ARG A 36 9.00 -0.76 9.88
CA ARG A 36 9.59 -0.29 11.14
C ARG A 36 8.76 -0.64 12.37
N MET A 37 7.45 -0.81 12.21
CA MET A 37 6.53 -1.17 13.30
C MET A 37 6.29 -2.68 13.41
N GLY A 38 6.91 -3.50 12.55
CA GLY A 38 6.65 -4.94 12.47
C GLY A 38 5.28 -5.29 11.88
N VAL A 39 4.67 -4.35 11.14
CA VAL A 39 3.34 -4.49 10.53
C VAL A 39 3.50 -4.65 9.02
N THR A 40 2.92 -5.70 8.45
CA THR A 40 2.84 -5.89 7.00
C THR A 40 1.42 -5.59 6.52
N ILE A 41 1.24 -4.55 5.72
CA ILE A 41 -0.05 -4.26 5.08
C ILE A 41 -0.25 -5.21 3.91
N VAL A 42 -1.34 -5.96 3.90
CA VAL A 42 -1.69 -6.92 2.84
C VAL A 42 -2.72 -6.36 1.86
N GLU A 43 -3.64 -5.52 2.34
CA GLU A 43 -4.68 -4.88 1.54
C GLU A 43 -4.90 -3.44 1.98
N ALA A 44 -5.13 -2.55 1.03
CA ALA A 44 -5.47 -1.16 1.30
C ALA A 44 -6.53 -0.65 0.31
N ALA A 45 -7.64 -0.17 0.85
CA ALA A 45 -8.72 0.50 0.15
C ALA A 45 -9.04 1.83 0.87
N ALA A 46 -9.86 2.67 0.24
CA ALA A 46 -10.21 3.98 0.77
C ALA A 46 -10.89 3.91 2.16
N ASP A 47 -11.64 2.85 2.43
CA ASP A 47 -12.42 2.65 3.65
C ASP A 47 -11.84 1.57 4.58
N ARG A 48 -10.91 0.74 4.09
CA ARG A 48 -10.39 -0.42 4.82
C ARG A 48 -8.92 -0.66 4.55
N VAL A 49 -8.16 -0.90 5.62
CA VAL A 49 -6.77 -1.35 5.56
C VAL A 49 -6.63 -2.64 6.36
N VAL A 50 -5.98 -3.65 5.79
CA VAL A 50 -5.72 -4.93 6.45
C VAL A 50 -4.21 -5.13 6.55
N GLY A 51 -3.74 -5.46 7.75
CA GLY A 51 -2.34 -5.78 7.99
C GLY A 51 -2.18 -6.93 8.97
N THR A 52 -1.00 -7.52 8.98
CA THR A 52 -0.58 -8.60 9.87
C THR A 52 0.63 -8.16 10.70
N MET A 53 0.77 -8.72 11.90
CA MET A 53 1.95 -8.59 12.76
C MET A 53 2.40 -9.99 13.20
N PRO A 54 3.72 -10.26 13.28
CA PRO A 54 4.25 -11.44 13.94
C PRO A 54 4.15 -11.36 15.47
#